data_AF-L7F3C0-F1
#
_entry.id   AF-L7F3C0-F1
#
_cell.length_a   1.000
_cell.length_b   1.000
_cell.length_c   1.000
_cell.angle_alpha   90.00
_cell.angle_beta   90.00
_cell.angle_gamma   90.00
#
_symmetry.space_group_name_H-M   'P 1'
#
loop_
_entity.id
_entity.type
_entity.pdbx_description
1 polymer ?
#
loop_
_entity_poly.entity_id
_entity_poly.type
_entity_poly.pdbx_seq_one_letter_code
_entity_poly.pdbx_strand_id
1 'polypeptide(L)'
;MRTTRSTTRKSPLTILLTALVTLLGLLVLAPSPARAQAESPRAVAATGLHISGGRLLEGNGNDFVMRGVNHAHTWYPTQTQSLRDVKALGANTVRVVLADGHRWTKNTADDVAAVVAQCKANRLICVLEVHDTTGYGEEAAAGTLDQAADYWIGLKSVLAGQEDYVVINIGNEPWGNTDPAGWTAPTIAAVQKLRAAGFQHTIMVDAPNWGQDWQGVMRANAQSVYNADTTGNLIFSIHMYSVFDTAAEITDYLNAFVTAKLPILIGEFGGPADQWGDPDEDTMMATAQQLKLGYLAWSWSGNTDPILDLSIGFDPKQLSSWGQRIFNGANGIAQTSKEATVYGGGTGTDTQAPTAPGAPAASGTTATSTTLTWAASTDNVAVTGYDVVRVSGATETTAAASTTNTVTVTGLTGATAYTFAVYARDAAGNRSTRSATVNVTTSPGGGTPGVSCSVAYRVVGDWQGGFQGDITLRNTGTAALTNWTLGFSFANGQTINNMWGGTPTQSGANVTVVPASYTATIPAAGSVSVGFIGAKGATNAAPTTFTLNGATCTTS
;
A
#
# COMPACT_ATOMS: atom_id res chain seq x y z
N MET A 1 16.02 86.18 -51.84
CA MET A 1 14.70 86.55 -51.30
C MET A 1 14.70 86.19 -49.82
N ARG A 2 15.18 87.08 -48.92
CA ARG A 2 14.39 87.95 -48.01
C ARG A 2 13.18 87.20 -47.39
N THR A 3 13.02 86.97 -46.09
CA THR A 3 13.65 87.45 -44.82
C THR A 3 13.07 86.56 -43.68
N THR A 4 13.79 85.71 -42.95
CA THR A 4 14.50 85.91 -41.65
C THR A 4 13.81 86.73 -40.54
N ARG A 5 13.59 86.09 -39.36
CA ARG A 5 14.04 86.45 -37.97
C ARG A 5 13.23 85.61 -36.95
N SER A 6 13.78 84.76 -36.07
CA SER A 6 14.80 84.92 -35.01
C SER A 6 14.38 85.92 -33.92
N THR A 7 14.46 85.71 -32.59
CA THR A 7 14.82 84.63 -31.63
C THR A 7 14.55 85.19 -30.20
N THR A 8 14.58 84.33 -29.16
CA THR A 8 15.02 84.60 -27.76
C THR A 8 14.08 85.40 -26.83
N ARG A 9 13.98 85.21 -25.50
CA ARG A 9 14.82 84.56 -24.46
C ARG A 9 14.10 84.51 -23.08
N LYS A 10 14.61 83.63 -22.19
CA LYS A 10 14.77 83.74 -20.70
C LYS A 10 13.67 83.27 -19.72
N SER A 11 14.06 82.27 -18.93
CA SER A 11 13.63 81.91 -17.55
C SER A 11 14.11 82.96 -16.53
N PRO A 12 13.49 83.16 -15.32
CA PRO A 12 13.94 82.47 -14.09
C PRO A 12 12.90 82.24 -12.94
N LEU A 13 13.19 81.23 -12.12
CA LEU A 13 13.12 81.06 -10.64
C LEU A 13 12.23 81.94 -9.71
N THR A 14 11.42 81.22 -8.89
CA THR A 14 11.32 81.22 -7.39
C THR A 14 10.60 82.34 -6.59
N ILE A 15 9.99 81.90 -5.46
CA ILE A 15 9.63 82.57 -4.18
C ILE A 15 8.15 83.01 -4.07
N LEU A 16 7.36 82.89 -2.99
CA LEU A 16 7.21 82.16 -1.70
C LEU A 16 6.12 82.96 -0.91
N LEU A 17 5.52 82.39 0.15
CA LEU A 17 4.60 82.97 1.17
C LEU A 17 3.10 83.09 0.81
N THR A 18 2.23 82.20 1.29
CA THR A 18 1.63 82.03 2.65
C THR A 18 0.57 83.06 3.03
N ALA A 19 -0.68 82.61 3.12
CA ALA A 19 -1.66 83.09 4.08
C ALA A 19 -2.39 81.87 4.68
N LEU A 20 -2.22 81.71 6.00
CA LEU A 20 -2.90 80.76 6.88
C LEU A 20 -3.89 81.57 7.76
N VAL A 21 -4.83 80.88 8.43
CA VAL A 21 -5.81 81.31 9.47
C VAL A 21 -7.24 81.37 8.86
N THR A 22 -8.25 80.59 9.27
CA THR A 22 -8.52 79.70 10.42
C THR A 22 -9.76 78.84 10.05
N LEU A 23 -9.69 77.51 10.20
CA LEU A 23 -10.24 76.71 11.30
C LEU A 23 -11.78 76.59 11.33
N LEU A 24 -12.25 75.38 11.01
CA LEU A 24 -13.09 74.49 11.83
C LEU A 24 -14.38 73.99 11.14
N GLY A 25 -14.42 72.67 10.95
CA GLY A 25 -15.65 71.87 10.94
C GLY A 25 -16.04 71.27 9.61
N LEU A 26 -15.59 70.04 9.34
CA LEU A 26 -16.41 68.90 8.87
C LEU A 26 -15.47 67.82 8.30
N LEU A 27 -15.32 66.73 9.04
CA LEU A 27 -14.74 65.48 8.56
C LEU A 27 -15.64 64.98 7.41
N VAL A 28 -15.17 65.13 6.17
CA VAL A 28 -15.76 64.45 5.02
C VAL A 28 -14.70 63.52 4.44
N LEU A 29 -14.97 62.23 4.55
CA LEU A 29 -14.24 61.15 3.90
C LEU A 29 -14.19 61.41 2.39
N ALA A 30 -13.03 61.78 1.88
CA ALA A 30 -12.76 61.72 0.45
C ALA A 30 -12.57 60.24 0.05
N PRO A 31 -13.16 59.78 -1.07
CA PRO A 31 -13.11 58.38 -1.46
C PRO A 31 -11.70 58.02 -1.94
N SER A 32 -11.13 56.97 -1.36
CA SER A 32 -9.92 56.32 -1.86
C SER A 32 -10.10 55.89 -3.31
N PRO A 33 -9.07 55.98 -4.17
CA PRO A 33 -9.16 55.43 -5.52
C PRO A 33 -9.31 53.91 -5.40
N ALA A 34 -10.40 53.37 -5.93
CA ALA A 34 -10.62 51.95 -6.02
C ALA A 34 -9.46 51.34 -6.84
N ARG A 35 -8.52 50.70 -6.14
CA ARG A 35 -7.65 49.69 -6.74
C ARG A 35 -8.60 48.59 -7.23
N ALA A 36 -8.86 48.56 -8.54
CA ALA A 36 -9.32 47.35 -9.18
C ALA A 36 -8.24 46.30 -8.88
N GLN A 37 -8.52 45.42 -7.91
CA GLN A 37 -7.83 44.16 -7.82
C GLN A 37 -8.12 43.48 -9.16
N ALA A 38 -7.09 43.35 -9.99
CA ALA A 38 -7.12 42.35 -11.03
C ALA A 38 -7.36 41.02 -10.30
N GLU A 39 -8.58 40.49 -10.39
CA GLU A 39 -8.79 39.09 -10.06
C GLU A 39 -7.75 38.31 -10.87
N SER A 40 -6.84 37.64 -10.16
CA SER A 40 -6.07 36.58 -10.76
C SER A 40 -7.06 35.69 -11.51
N PRO A 41 -6.80 35.30 -12.77
CA PRO A 41 -7.69 34.40 -13.46
C PRO A 41 -7.90 33.19 -12.54
N ARG A 42 -9.15 32.93 -12.14
CA ARG A 42 -9.48 31.69 -11.44
C ARG A 42 -8.87 30.58 -12.26
N ALA A 43 -7.89 29.87 -11.71
CA ALA A 43 -7.43 28.63 -12.28
C ALA A 43 -8.69 27.78 -12.50
N VAL A 44 -8.98 27.45 -13.76
CA VAL A 44 -10.03 26.50 -14.06
C VAL A 44 -9.63 25.23 -13.32
N ALA A 45 -10.42 24.82 -12.33
CA ALA A 45 -10.17 23.57 -11.63
C ALA A 45 -10.10 22.46 -12.69
N ALA A 46 -8.99 21.72 -12.71
CA ALA A 46 -8.81 20.65 -13.67
C ALA A 46 -9.96 19.63 -13.52
N THR A 47 -10.47 19.13 -14.64
CA THR A 47 -11.51 18.10 -14.64
C THR A 47 -10.86 16.75 -14.36
N GLY A 48 -10.99 16.25 -13.13
CA GLY A 48 -10.55 14.92 -12.73
C GLY A 48 -9.04 14.73 -12.55
N LEU A 49 -8.53 13.56 -12.96
CA LEU A 49 -7.10 13.25 -12.93
C LEU A 49 -6.34 14.30 -13.74
N HIS A 50 -5.33 14.92 -13.12
CA HIS A 50 -4.59 16.00 -13.73
C HIS A 50 -3.11 16.02 -13.36
N ILE A 51 -2.30 16.65 -14.22
CA ILE A 51 -0.89 16.88 -13.95
C ILE A 51 -0.68 18.20 -13.22
N SER A 52 0.12 18.17 -12.15
CA SER A 52 0.63 19.36 -11.48
C SER A 52 2.04 19.13 -10.97
N GLY A 53 2.96 20.06 -11.28
CA GLY A 53 4.35 19.98 -10.83
C GLY A 53 5.10 18.72 -11.29
N GLY A 54 4.74 18.15 -12.44
CA GLY A 54 5.30 16.90 -12.95
C GLY A 54 4.77 15.64 -12.26
N ARG A 55 3.65 15.73 -11.54
CA ARG A 55 3.02 14.61 -10.84
C ARG A 55 1.57 14.43 -11.27
N LEU A 56 1.08 13.19 -11.22
CA LEU A 56 -0.33 12.86 -11.45
C LEU A 56 -1.11 13.04 -10.14
N LEU A 57 -2.11 13.90 -10.17
CA LEU A 57 -3.01 14.16 -9.06
C LEU A 57 -4.45 13.76 -9.43
N GLU A 58 -5.25 13.43 -8.43
CA GLU A 58 -6.70 13.24 -8.57
C GLU A 58 -7.45 14.58 -8.63
N GLY A 59 -8.74 14.57 -8.97
CA GLY A 59 -9.55 15.79 -9.03
C GLY A 59 -9.62 16.58 -7.72
N ASN A 60 -9.38 15.91 -6.58
CA ASN A 60 -9.27 16.54 -5.26
C ASN A 60 -7.86 17.05 -4.91
N GLY A 61 -6.88 16.90 -5.80
CA GLY A 61 -5.49 17.33 -5.62
C GLY A 61 -4.59 16.35 -4.89
N ASN A 62 -5.08 15.17 -4.48
CA ASN A 62 -4.25 14.13 -3.89
C ASN A 62 -3.31 13.52 -4.93
N ASP A 63 -2.08 13.23 -4.52
CA ASP A 63 -1.09 12.56 -5.36
C ASP A 63 -1.48 11.10 -5.62
N PHE A 64 -1.51 10.71 -6.90
CA PHE A 64 -1.87 9.36 -7.32
C PHE A 64 -0.69 8.67 -7.99
N VAL A 65 -0.23 7.58 -7.36
CA VAL A 65 0.89 6.77 -7.85
C VAL A 65 0.34 5.42 -8.29
N MET A 66 0.38 5.16 -9.60
CA MET A 66 -0.13 3.91 -10.17
C MET A 66 0.68 2.71 -9.70
N ARG A 67 -0.01 1.67 -9.24
CA ARG A 67 0.49 0.35 -8.87
C ARG A 67 -0.49 -0.67 -9.41
N GLY A 68 -0.16 -1.23 -10.56
CA GLY A 68 -1.13 -2.00 -11.32
C GLY A 68 -0.52 -2.98 -12.31
N VAL A 69 -1.37 -3.49 -13.17
CA VAL A 69 -1.03 -4.49 -14.19
C VAL A 69 -1.74 -4.17 -15.51
N ASN A 70 -1.23 -4.73 -16.60
CA ASN A 70 -1.87 -4.73 -17.91
C ASN A 70 -2.83 -5.91 -18.04
N HIS A 71 -3.97 -5.73 -18.70
CA HIS A 71 -4.96 -6.76 -19.01
C HIS A 71 -5.32 -6.74 -20.49
N ALA A 72 -5.05 -7.85 -21.18
CA ALA A 72 -5.25 -8.09 -22.59
C ALA A 72 -6.73 -8.24 -23.02
N HIS A 73 -7.59 -7.28 -22.67
CA HIS A 73 -9.05 -7.38 -22.85
C HIS A 73 -9.48 -7.64 -24.29
N THR A 74 -8.92 -6.93 -25.27
CA THR A 74 -9.31 -7.11 -26.69
C THR A 74 -9.10 -8.53 -27.21
N TRP A 75 -8.13 -9.28 -26.69
CA TRP A 75 -7.88 -10.67 -27.09
C TRP A 75 -8.65 -11.68 -26.22
N TYR A 76 -9.08 -11.26 -25.03
CA TYR A 76 -9.78 -12.08 -24.05
C TYR A 76 -11.04 -11.39 -23.50
N PRO A 77 -12.02 -11.04 -24.36
CA PRO A 77 -13.13 -10.17 -24.00
C PRO A 77 -14.09 -10.77 -22.96
N THR A 78 -14.01 -12.08 -22.72
CA THR A 78 -14.79 -12.78 -21.70
C THR A 78 -14.12 -12.83 -20.33
N GLN A 79 -12.83 -12.49 -20.23
CA GLN A 79 -12.03 -12.60 -19.01
C GLN A 79 -12.16 -11.34 -18.11
N THR A 80 -13.30 -10.68 -18.12
CA THR A 80 -13.54 -9.40 -17.41
C THR A 80 -13.51 -9.55 -15.88
N GLN A 81 -13.64 -10.77 -15.34
CA GLN A 81 -13.42 -11.04 -13.93
C GLN A 81 -11.99 -10.70 -13.46
N SER A 82 -11.03 -10.69 -14.40
CA SER A 82 -9.64 -10.29 -14.15
C SER A 82 -9.54 -8.94 -13.46
N LEU A 83 -10.44 -7.99 -13.77
CA LEU A 83 -10.43 -6.66 -13.14
C LEU A 83 -10.67 -6.73 -11.63
N ARG A 84 -11.62 -7.58 -11.20
CA ARG A 84 -11.89 -7.84 -9.77
C ARG A 84 -10.74 -8.59 -9.14
N ASP A 85 -10.18 -9.57 -9.85
CA ASP A 85 -9.16 -10.45 -9.31
C ASP A 85 -7.82 -9.72 -9.11
N VAL A 86 -7.44 -8.87 -10.07
CA VAL A 86 -6.32 -7.91 -9.96
C VAL A 86 -6.53 -6.95 -8.79
N LYS A 87 -7.75 -6.43 -8.62
CA LYS A 87 -8.08 -5.59 -7.46
C LYS A 87 -7.91 -6.33 -6.13
N ALA A 88 -8.35 -7.58 -6.06
CA ALA A 88 -8.27 -8.40 -4.85
C ALA A 88 -6.82 -8.62 -4.39
N LEU A 89 -5.85 -8.52 -5.31
CA LEU A 89 -4.41 -8.58 -5.03
C LEU A 89 -3.80 -7.20 -4.73
N GLY A 90 -4.61 -6.14 -4.64
CA GLY A 90 -4.21 -4.84 -4.11
C GLY A 90 -3.92 -3.78 -5.18
N ALA A 91 -4.06 -4.06 -6.48
CA ALA A 91 -3.83 -3.06 -7.52
C ALA A 91 -4.76 -1.85 -7.35
N ASN A 92 -4.26 -0.65 -7.66
CA ASN A 92 -5.06 0.57 -7.72
C ASN A 92 -5.38 1.01 -9.16
N THR A 93 -4.71 0.41 -10.15
CA THR A 93 -4.82 0.74 -11.56
C THR A 93 -4.80 -0.52 -12.40
N VAL A 94 -5.53 -0.51 -13.51
CA VAL A 94 -5.41 -1.52 -14.57
C VAL A 94 -5.27 -0.80 -15.91
N ARG A 95 -4.30 -1.24 -16.73
CA ARG A 95 -4.19 -0.81 -18.12
C ARG A 95 -4.88 -1.84 -19.00
N VAL A 96 -5.90 -1.42 -19.74
CA VAL A 96 -6.79 -2.29 -20.50
C VAL A 96 -6.48 -2.14 -21.97
N VAL A 97 -6.00 -3.24 -22.57
CA VAL A 97 -5.69 -3.35 -23.99
C VAL A 97 -6.99 -3.35 -24.79
N LEU A 98 -7.18 -2.33 -25.63
CA LEU A 98 -8.28 -2.23 -26.60
C LEU A 98 -7.75 -2.32 -28.03
N ALA A 99 -8.65 -2.57 -28.97
CA ALA A 99 -8.39 -2.46 -30.38
C ALA A 99 -9.31 -1.44 -31.08
N ASP A 100 -8.75 -0.67 -32.00
CA ASP A 100 -9.49 0.33 -32.79
C ASP A 100 -10.17 -0.24 -34.05
N GLY A 101 -9.79 -1.46 -34.44
CA GLY A 101 -10.27 -2.16 -35.62
C GLY A 101 -9.28 -2.24 -36.78
N HIS A 102 -8.09 -1.65 -36.65
CA HIS A 102 -7.08 -1.65 -37.71
C HIS A 102 -6.41 -3.03 -37.88
N ARG A 103 -5.98 -3.64 -36.78
CA ARG A 103 -5.28 -4.93 -36.72
C ARG A 103 -6.12 -5.99 -36.04
N TRP A 104 -6.80 -5.67 -34.94
CA TRP A 104 -7.65 -6.61 -34.19
C TRP A 104 -9.13 -6.21 -34.22
N THR A 105 -9.97 -7.07 -33.64
CA THR A 105 -11.41 -6.81 -33.59
C THR A 105 -11.70 -5.61 -32.70
N LYS A 106 -12.27 -4.56 -33.30
CA LYS A 106 -12.62 -3.31 -32.63
C LYS A 106 -13.46 -3.53 -31.37
N ASN A 107 -13.03 -2.95 -30.24
CA ASN A 107 -13.87 -2.83 -29.05
C ASN A 107 -14.92 -1.73 -29.30
N THR A 108 -16.20 -2.02 -29.03
CA THR A 108 -17.29 -1.07 -29.27
C THR A 108 -17.43 -0.07 -28.12
N ALA A 109 -18.19 1.00 -28.33
CA ALA A 109 -18.50 1.95 -27.25
C ALA A 109 -19.17 1.29 -26.04
N ASP A 110 -20.06 0.31 -26.29
CA ASP A 110 -20.73 -0.45 -25.22
C ASP A 110 -19.75 -1.32 -24.43
N ASP A 111 -18.80 -1.96 -25.12
CA ASP A 111 -17.76 -2.77 -24.47
C ASP A 111 -16.84 -1.89 -23.61
N VAL A 112 -16.38 -0.75 -24.15
CA VAL A 112 -15.55 0.20 -23.38
C VAL A 112 -16.31 0.77 -22.19
N ALA A 113 -17.60 1.11 -22.35
CA ALA A 113 -18.43 1.57 -21.23
C ALA A 113 -18.55 0.49 -20.13
N ALA A 114 -18.69 -0.78 -20.52
CA ALA A 114 -18.74 -1.90 -19.59
C ALA A 114 -17.41 -2.09 -18.84
N VAL A 115 -16.28 -2.01 -19.54
CA VAL A 115 -14.93 -2.07 -18.92
C VAL A 115 -14.74 -0.94 -17.91
N VAL A 116 -15.07 0.31 -18.27
CA VAL A 116 -14.95 1.47 -17.37
C VAL A 116 -15.84 1.28 -16.14
N ALA A 117 -17.07 0.80 -16.33
CA ALA A 117 -17.98 0.51 -15.22
C ALA A 117 -17.41 -0.59 -14.29
N GLN A 118 -16.79 -1.64 -14.83
CA GLN A 118 -16.15 -2.68 -14.04
C GLN A 118 -14.92 -2.18 -13.29
N CYS A 119 -14.07 -1.36 -13.91
CA CYS A 119 -12.93 -0.75 -13.22
C CYS A 119 -13.40 0.09 -12.03
N LYS A 120 -14.42 0.94 -12.24
CA LYS A 120 -15.02 1.76 -11.17
C LYS A 120 -15.68 0.93 -10.07
N ALA A 121 -16.43 -0.11 -10.43
CA ALA A 121 -17.05 -1.01 -9.47
C ALA A 121 -16.00 -1.72 -8.58
N ASN A 122 -14.83 -2.00 -9.16
CA ASN A 122 -13.69 -2.57 -8.44
C ASN A 122 -12.72 -1.51 -7.89
N ARG A 123 -13.07 -0.21 -7.95
CA ARG A 123 -12.23 0.88 -7.43
C ARG A 123 -10.80 0.88 -7.98
N LEU A 124 -10.70 0.69 -9.30
CA LEU A 124 -9.47 0.78 -10.08
C LEU A 124 -9.52 2.03 -10.95
N ILE A 125 -8.42 2.77 -11.03
CA ILE A 125 -8.21 3.71 -12.13
C ILE A 125 -7.99 2.88 -13.41
N CYS A 126 -8.63 3.32 -14.50
CA CYS A 126 -8.63 2.62 -15.76
C CYS A 126 -7.76 3.38 -16.76
N VAL A 127 -6.61 2.82 -17.12
CA VAL A 127 -5.82 3.32 -18.26
C VAL A 127 -6.31 2.56 -19.49
N LEU A 128 -7.00 3.22 -20.40
CA LEU A 128 -7.44 2.60 -21.64
C LEU A 128 -6.41 2.90 -22.74
N GLU A 129 -6.03 1.90 -23.52
CA GLU A 129 -5.01 2.03 -24.57
C GLU A 129 -5.46 1.34 -25.87
N VAL A 130 -5.10 1.90 -27.03
CA VAL A 130 -5.31 1.28 -28.35
C VAL A 130 -4.05 0.54 -28.78
N HIS A 131 -4.14 -0.78 -28.96
CA HIS A 131 -2.96 -1.60 -29.17
C HIS A 131 -2.54 -1.70 -30.64
N ASP A 132 -3.42 -1.38 -31.59
CA ASP A 132 -3.18 -1.55 -33.03
C ASP A 132 -2.01 -0.72 -33.56
N THR A 133 -1.55 0.31 -32.84
CA THR A 133 -0.40 1.16 -33.24
C THR A 133 0.97 0.53 -33.00
N THR A 134 1.02 -0.59 -32.26
CA THR A 134 2.25 -1.22 -31.77
C THR A 134 3.23 -1.52 -32.91
N GLY A 135 4.38 -0.84 -32.88
CA GLY A 135 5.49 -1.06 -33.82
C GLY A 135 5.37 -0.32 -35.15
N TYR A 136 4.50 0.69 -35.29
CA TYR A 136 4.33 1.44 -36.55
C TYR A 136 5.67 1.92 -37.16
N GLY A 137 5.77 1.84 -38.49
CA GLY A 137 7.01 2.10 -39.24
C GLY A 137 7.93 0.87 -39.37
N GLU A 138 7.70 -0.18 -38.57
CA GLU A 138 8.42 -1.47 -38.66
C GLU A 138 7.45 -2.65 -38.82
N GLU A 139 6.40 -2.72 -38.01
CA GLU A 139 5.32 -3.69 -38.12
C GLU A 139 4.31 -3.24 -39.20
N ALA A 140 4.22 -4.01 -40.29
CA ALA A 140 3.40 -3.66 -41.44
C ALA A 140 1.89 -3.66 -41.14
N ALA A 141 1.46 -4.39 -40.11
CA ALA A 141 0.07 -4.43 -39.67
C ALA A 141 -0.29 -3.33 -38.66
N ALA A 142 0.65 -2.44 -38.30
CA ALA A 142 0.41 -1.41 -37.30
C ALA A 142 -0.36 -0.21 -37.87
N GLY A 143 -1.33 0.25 -37.09
CA GLY A 143 -2.11 1.46 -37.35
C GLY A 143 -1.37 2.74 -36.96
N THR A 144 -1.94 3.88 -37.32
CA THR A 144 -1.40 5.21 -37.00
C THR A 144 -2.02 5.78 -35.72
N LEU A 145 -1.30 6.68 -35.06
CA LEU A 145 -1.86 7.48 -33.96
C LEU A 145 -3.07 8.33 -34.38
N ASP A 146 -3.19 8.70 -35.67
CA ASP A 146 -4.35 9.44 -36.18
C ASP A 146 -5.62 8.58 -36.18
N GLN A 147 -5.51 7.31 -36.55
CA GLN A 147 -6.59 6.31 -36.50
C GLN A 147 -6.99 6.01 -35.05
N ALA A 148 -6.02 5.82 -34.16
CA ALA A 148 -6.29 5.65 -32.73
C ALA A 148 -7.00 6.88 -32.14
N ALA A 149 -6.60 8.10 -32.54
CA ALA A 149 -7.30 9.32 -32.14
C ALA A 149 -8.74 9.40 -32.67
N ASP A 150 -9.01 8.95 -33.90
CA ASP A 150 -10.39 8.86 -34.42
C ASP A 150 -11.23 7.86 -33.62
N TYR A 151 -10.64 6.74 -33.20
CA TYR A 151 -11.30 5.78 -32.33
C TYR A 151 -11.70 6.39 -30.99
N TRP A 152 -10.77 7.09 -30.32
CA TRP A 152 -11.08 7.80 -29.07
C TRP A 152 -12.20 8.82 -29.26
N ILE A 153 -12.16 9.62 -30.33
CA ILE A 153 -13.23 10.58 -30.66
C ILE A 153 -14.58 9.88 -30.82
N GLY A 154 -14.61 8.71 -31.46
CA GLY A 154 -15.80 7.86 -31.57
C GLY A 154 -16.33 7.37 -30.21
N LEU A 155 -15.47 7.27 -29.18
CA LEU A 155 -15.81 6.88 -27.82
C LEU A 155 -16.14 8.07 -26.90
N LYS A 156 -16.12 9.31 -27.39
CA LYS A 156 -16.28 10.50 -26.53
C LYS A 156 -17.55 10.44 -25.66
N SER A 157 -18.66 9.91 -26.18
CA SER A 157 -19.92 9.82 -25.43
C SER A 157 -19.86 8.90 -24.22
N VAL A 158 -18.95 7.92 -24.17
CA VAL A 158 -18.78 7.00 -23.04
C VAL A 158 -17.63 7.41 -22.10
N LEU A 159 -16.71 8.24 -22.59
CA LEU A 159 -15.55 8.70 -21.83
C LEU A 159 -15.76 10.06 -21.16
N ALA A 160 -16.54 10.97 -21.75
CA ALA A 160 -16.83 12.27 -21.14
C ALA A 160 -17.51 12.10 -19.77
N GLY A 161 -17.03 12.82 -18.76
CA GLY A 161 -17.49 12.67 -17.38
C GLY A 161 -16.81 11.52 -16.61
N GLN A 162 -15.82 10.85 -17.20
CA GLN A 162 -15.02 9.81 -16.55
C GLN A 162 -13.58 10.28 -16.23
N GLU A 163 -13.30 11.58 -16.29
CA GLU A 163 -11.95 12.14 -16.16
C GLU A 163 -11.30 11.85 -14.79
N ASP A 164 -12.11 11.63 -13.75
CA ASP A 164 -11.65 11.19 -12.42
C ASP A 164 -11.18 9.73 -12.37
N TYR A 165 -11.61 8.91 -13.33
CA TYR A 165 -11.48 7.45 -13.27
C TYR A 165 -10.66 6.86 -14.41
N VAL A 166 -10.53 7.60 -15.51
CA VAL A 166 -9.98 7.11 -16.77
C VAL A 166 -8.81 7.99 -17.23
N VAL A 167 -7.72 7.34 -17.60
CA VAL A 167 -6.60 7.93 -18.37
C VAL A 167 -6.65 7.36 -19.77
N ILE A 168 -6.47 8.22 -20.78
CA ILE A 168 -6.46 7.81 -22.19
C ILE A 168 -5.02 7.68 -22.65
N ASN A 169 -4.55 6.46 -22.89
CA ASN A 169 -3.28 6.20 -23.53
C ASN A 169 -3.49 6.11 -25.04
N ILE A 170 -2.99 7.09 -25.80
CA ILE A 170 -3.44 7.31 -27.19
C ILE A 170 -3.29 6.05 -28.06
N GLY A 171 -2.12 5.42 -28.03
CA GLY A 171 -1.87 4.16 -28.70
C GLY A 171 -0.60 3.51 -28.15
N ASN A 172 -0.62 2.19 -27.99
CA ASN A 172 0.49 1.40 -27.49
C ASN A 172 1.68 1.51 -28.44
N GLU A 173 2.86 1.75 -27.86
CA GLU A 173 4.17 1.62 -28.54
C GLU A 173 4.15 2.09 -30.01
N PRO A 174 3.73 3.33 -30.29
CA PRO A 174 3.17 3.72 -31.59
C PRO A 174 4.24 3.96 -32.66
N TRP A 175 5.46 3.47 -32.43
CA TRP A 175 6.56 3.51 -33.38
C TRP A 175 7.59 2.42 -33.07
N GLY A 176 8.00 1.68 -34.11
CA GLY A 176 9.05 0.68 -34.02
C GLY A 176 10.46 1.27 -34.01
N ASN A 177 11.44 0.53 -34.50
CA ASN A 177 12.85 0.90 -34.54
C ASN A 177 13.27 1.64 -35.80
N THR A 178 12.42 1.63 -36.83
CA THR A 178 12.72 2.29 -38.11
C THR A 178 12.37 3.77 -38.01
N ASP A 179 13.40 4.63 -38.15
CA ASP A 179 13.27 6.10 -38.09
C ASP A 179 12.44 6.63 -36.91
N PRO A 180 12.81 6.31 -35.65
CA PRO A 180 12.00 6.66 -34.48
C PRO A 180 11.88 8.18 -34.27
N ALA A 181 12.74 8.99 -34.88
CA ALA A 181 12.59 10.45 -34.90
C ALA A 181 11.23 10.89 -35.48
N GLY A 182 10.64 10.08 -36.36
CA GLY A 182 9.31 10.30 -36.95
C GLY A 182 8.15 10.27 -35.95
N TRP A 183 8.34 9.75 -34.72
CA TRP A 183 7.31 9.65 -33.68
C TRP A 183 6.77 11.00 -33.17
N THR A 184 7.62 12.03 -33.12
CA THR A 184 7.31 13.27 -32.39
C THR A 184 6.13 14.03 -32.99
N ALA A 185 6.13 14.23 -34.31
CA ALA A 185 5.09 14.98 -35.01
C ALA A 185 3.68 14.35 -34.94
N PRO A 186 3.48 13.05 -35.22
CA PRO A 186 2.17 12.42 -35.11
C PRO A 186 1.69 12.32 -33.65
N THR A 187 2.58 12.17 -32.68
CA THR A 187 2.22 12.23 -31.25
C THR A 187 1.65 13.60 -30.89
N ILE A 188 2.33 14.68 -31.27
CA ILE A 188 1.84 16.06 -31.10
C ILE A 188 0.48 16.24 -31.78
N ALA A 189 0.34 15.78 -33.02
CA ALA A 189 -0.90 15.93 -33.79
C ALA A 189 -2.07 15.17 -33.14
N ALA A 190 -1.85 13.96 -32.63
CA ALA A 190 -2.87 13.16 -31.96
C ALA A 190 -3.32 13.80 -30.64
N VAL A 191 -2.39 14.31 -29.82
CA VAL A 191 -2.72 15.08 -28.61
C VAL A 191 -3.60 16.28 -28.96
N GLN A 192 -3.18 17.08 -29.94
CA GLN A 192 -3.93 18.26 -30.38
C GLN A 192 -5.31 17.89 -30.93
N LYS A 193 -5.43 16.80 -31.69
CA LYS A 193 -6.69 16.29 -32.24
C LYS A 193 -7.66 15.89 -31.12
N LEU A 194 -7.21 15.19 -30.08
CA LEU A 194 -8.04 14.84 -28.92
C LEU A 194 -8.47 16.07 -28.12
N ARG A 195 -7.56 17.02 -27.89
CA ARG A 195 -7.92 18.28 -27.20
C ARG A 195 -8.90 19.13 -28.03
N ALA A 196 -8.72 19.22 -29.34
CA ALA A 196 -9.66 19.90 -30.25
C ALA A 196 -11.04 19.23 -30.26
N ALA A 197 -11.07 17.91 -30.07
CA ALA A 197 -12.31 17.16 -29.88
C ALA A 197 -12.91 17.32 -28.48
N GLY A 198 -12.26 18.03 -27.55
CA GLY A 198 -12.77 18.38 -26.23
C GLY A 198 -12.55 17.33 -25.14
N PHE A 199 -11.55 16.45 -25.27
CA PHE A 199 -11.14 15.56 -24.19
C PHE A 199 -10.39 16.34 -23.10
N GLN A 200 -10.78 16.14 -21.84
CA GLN A 200 -10.17 16.78 -20.67
C GLN A 200 -9.37 15.80 -19.79
N HIS A 201 -9.49 14.50 -20.04
CA HIS A 201 -8.76 13.42 -19.35
C HIS A 201 -7.26 13.69 -19.33
N THR A 202 -6.57 13.11 -18.34
CA THR A 202 -5.13 12.91 -18.48
C THR A 202 -4.88 12.06 -19.73
N ILE A 203 -4.02 12.55 -20.61
CA ILE A 203 -3.59 11.80 -21.81
C ILE A 203 -2.22 11.18 -21.52
N MET A 204 -2.08 9.89 -21.78
CA MET A 204 -0.82 9.15 -21.71
C MET A 204 -0.27 8.91 -23.12
N VAL A 205 1.03 9.13 -23.30
CA VAL A 205 1.72 8.87 -24.59
C VAL A 205 2.92 7.96 -24.37
N ASP A 206 3.01 6.92 -25.20
CA ASP A 206 4.09 5.93 -25.13
C ASP A 206 5.26 6.34 -26.02
N ALA A 207 6.44 5.87 -25.64
CA ALA A 207 7.68 6.13 -26.38
C ALA A 207 7.74 5.38 -27.74
N PRO A 208 8.59 5.82 -28.67
CA PRO A 208 8.95 5.02 -29.84
C PRO A 208 9.89 3.86 -29.45
N ASN A 209 10.39 3.14 -30.44
CA ASN A 209 11.23 1.96 -30.25
C ASN A 209 10.53 0.88 -29.41
N TRP A 210 9.28 0.58 -29.78
CA TRP A 210 8.45 -0.39 -29.05
C TRP A 210 8.30 0.01 -27.58
N GLY A 211 8.10 1.31 -27.31
CA GLY A 211 7.98 1.86 -25.96
C GLY A 211 9.28 1.95 -25.15
N GLN A 212 10.38 1.34 -25.60
CA GLN A 212 11.65 1.28 -24.84
C GLN A 212 12.54 2.52 -25.01
N ASP A 213 12.23 3.40 -25.98
CA ASP A 213 12.98 4.64 -26.27
C ASP A 213 14.51 4.48 -26.31
N TRP A 214 15.03 3.36 -26.84
CA TRP A 214 16.48 3.10 -26.77
C TRP A 214 17.33 4.15 -27.51
N GLN A 215 16.75 4.88 -28.47
CA GLN A 215 17.39 6.02 -29.13
C GLN A 215 17.17 7.37 -28.42
N GLY A 216 16.40 7.40 -27.33
CA GLY A 216 16.14 8.59 -26.51
C GLY A 216 15.29 9.66 -27.19
N VAL A 217 14.45 9.29 -28.16
CA VAL A 217 13.64 10.25 -28.94
C VAL A 217 12.57 10.87 -28.05
N MET A 218 11.82 10.08 -27.30
CA MET A 218 10.84 10.60 -26.34
C MET A 218 11.56 11.41 -25.26
N ARG A 219 12.64 10.87 -24.67
CA ARG A 219 13.44 11.59 -23.67
C ARG A 219 13.90 12.97 -24.15
N ALA A 220 14.38 13.09 -25.39
CA ALA A 220 14.84 14.35 -25.95
C ALA A 220 13.71 15.32 -26.31
N ASN A 221 12.55 14.82 -26.75
CA ASN A 221 11.47 15.62 -27.31
C ASN A 221 10.25 15.78 -26.37
N ALA A 222 10.25 15.14 -25.20
CA ALA A 222 9.12 15.13 -24.27
C ALA A 222 8.62 16.54 -23.92
N GLN A 223 9.51 17.52 -23.72
CA GLN A 223 9.08 18.89 -23.44
C GLN A 223 8.25 19.49 -24.59
N SER A 224 8.60 19.19 -25.85
CA SER A 224 7.86 19.70 -27.01
C SER A 224 6.48 19.06 -27.11
N VAL A 225 6.38 17.75 -26.82
CA VAL A 225 5.11 17.00 -26.79
C VAL A 225 4.23 17.51 -25.64
N TYR A 226 4.79 17.69 -24.45
CA TYR A 226 4.06 18.22 -23.29
C TYR A 226 3.52 19.62 -23.55
N ASN A 227 4.33 20.50 -24.18
CA ASN A 227 3.92 21.87 -24.52
C ASN A 227 2.83 21.92 -25.61
N ALA A 228 2.65 20.85 -26.40
CA ALA A 228 1.58 20.78 -27.38
C ALA A 228 0.21 20.51 -26.75
N ASP A 229 0.17 19.98 -25.53
CA ASP A 229 -1.08 19.87 -24.77
C ASP A 229 -1.44 21.20 -24.12
N THR A 230 -2.42 21.89 -24.69
CA THR A 230 -2.95 23.17 -24.17
C THR A 230 -3.49 23.11 -22.74
N THR A 231 -3.79 21.91 -22.22
CA THR A 231 -4.28 21.73 -20.85
C THR A 231 -3.15 21.47 -19.83
N GLY A 232 -1.95 21.12 -20.32
CA GLY A 232 -0.85 20.62 -19.48
C GLY A 232 -1.13 19.25 -18.84
N ASN A 233 -2.20 18.56 -19.25
CA ASN A 233 -2.67 17.32 -18.63
C ASN A 233 -2.20 16.06 -19.40
N LEU A 234 -0.89 15.94 -19.58
CA LEU A 234 -0.25 14.86 -20.34
C LEU A 234 0.82 14.16 -19.51
N ILE A 235 0.85 12.82 -19.55
CA ILE A 235 1.85 11.95 -18.90
C ILE A 235 2.58 11.07 -19.92
N PHE A 236 3.88 10.88 -19.74
CA PHE A 236 4.69 9.99 -20.57
C PHE A 236 4.71 8.57 -20.00
N SER A 237 4.76 7.57 -20.87
CA SER A 237 4.90 6.16 -20.53
C SER A 237 6.17 5.60 -21.17
N ILE A 238 7.03 4.98 -20.35
CA ILE A 238 8.16 4.17 -20.81
C ILE A 238 7.84 2.70 -20.57
N HIS A 239 8.18 1.84 -21.54
CA HIS A 239 8.06 0.39 -21.42
C HIS A 239 9.43 -0.20 -21.17
N MET A 240 9.66 -0.79 -20.00
CA MET A 240 10.99 -1.23 -19.59
C MET A 240 11.11 -2.75 -19.71
N TYR A 241 11.74 -3.19 -20.81
CA TYR A 241 12.15 -4.58 -21.02
C TYR A 241 13.69 -4.66 -21.09
N SER A 242 14.27 -5.48 -21.96
CA SER A 242 15.69 -5.82 -21.95
C SER A 242 16.64 -4.68 -22.33
N VAL A 243 16.14 -3.53 -22.78
CA VAL A 243 16.94 -2.28 -22.88
C VAL A 243 17.33 -1.74 -21.50
N PHE A 244 16.56 -2.10 -20.46
CA PHE A 244 16.74 -1.62 -19.10
C PHE A 244 17.21 -2.79 -18.20
N ASP A 245 18.34 -3.40 -18.56
CA ASP A 245 18.94 -4.54 -17.87
C ASP A 245 19.94 -4.11 -16.76
N THR A 246 20.19 -2.81 -16.64
CA THR A 246 20.99 -2.26 -15.54
C THR A 246 20.27 -1.18 -14.73
N ALA A 247 20.60 -1.13 -13.44
CA ALA A 247 20.16 -0.08 -12.53
C ALA A 247 20.47 1.34 -13.03
N ALA A 248 21.60 1.53 -13.74
CA ALA A 248 22.01 2.83 -14.25
C ALA A 248 21.07 3.34 -15.35
N GLU A 249 20.72 2.49 -16.32
CA GLU A 249 19.79 2.87 -17.40
C GLU A 249 18.42 3.26 -16.85
N ILE A 250 17.90 2.48 -15.91
CA ILE A 250 16.61 2.72 -15.26
C ILE A 250 16.63 4.05 -14.50
N THR A 251 17.62 4.22 -13.62
CA THR A 251 17.69 5.42 -12.77
C THR A 251 17.97 6.68 -13.58
N ASP A 252 18.85 6.64 -14.56
CA ASP A 252 19.17 7.79 -15.41
C ASP A 252 17.97 8.23 -16.25
N TYR A 253 17.23 7.26 -16.82
CA TYR A 253 16.07 7.56 -17.64
C TYR A 253 14.95 8.21 -16.81
N LEU A 254 14.58 7.60 -15.69
CA LEU A 254 13.50 8.12 -14.83
C LEU A 254 13.87 9.47 -14.21
N ASN A 255 15.11 9.66 -13.74
CA ASN A 255 15.55 10.93 -13.18
C ASN A 255 15.59 12.06 -14.21
N ALA A 256 15.81 11.77 -15.50
CA ALA A 256 15.77 12.79 -16.54
C ALA A 256 14.40 13.48 -16.62
N PHE A 257 13.32 12.70 -16.59
CA PHE A 257 11.95 13.21 -16.60
C PHE A 257 11.59 13.96 -15.31
N VAL A 258 11.92 13.37 -14.15
CA VAL A 258 11.66 14.00 -12.84
C VAL A 258 12.40 15.33 -12.70
N THR A 259 13.67 15.40 -13.13
CA THR A 259 14.47 16.64 -13.11
C THR A 259 13.88 17.71 -14.03
N ALA A 260 13.37 17.31 -15.19
CA ALA A 260 12.67 18.19 -16.12
C ALA A 260 11.24 18.58 -15.67
N LYS A 261 10.75 18.00 -14.56
CA LYS A 261 9.35 18.12 -14.09
C LYS A 261 8.34 17.66 -15.13
N LEU A 262 8.71 16.68 -15.95
CA LEU A 262 7.82 16.02 -16.90
C LEU A 262 7.26 14.76 -16.23
N PRO A 263 5.93 14.60 -16.17
CA PRO A 263 5.31 13.44 -15.51
C PRO A 263 5.59 12.17 -16.32
N ILE A 264 6.00 11.10 -15.64
CA ILE A 264 6.28 9.80 -16.25
C ILE A 264 5.80 8.65 -15.38
N LEU A 265 5.41 7.54 -16.00
CA LEU A 265 5.28 6.23 -15.38
C LEU A 265 5.97 5.15 -16.22
N ILE A 266 6.16 3.98 -15.61
CA ILE A 266 6.53 2.75 -16.32
C ILE A 266 5.21 2.05 -16.74
N GLY A 267 4.73 2.28 -17.96
CA GLY A 267 3.41 1.78 -18.41
C GLY A 267 3.38 0.28 -18.73
N GLU A 268 4.56 -0.28 -19.02
CA GLU A 268 4.81 -1.71 -19.09
C GLU A 268 6.21 -2.02 -18.57
N PHE A 269 6.39 -3.19 -17.99
CA PHE A 269 7.72 -3.74 -17.75
C PHE A 269 7.68 -5.26 -17.62
N GLY A 270 8.77 -5.87 -18.06
CA GLY A 270 9.10 -7.27 -17.81
C GLY A 270 10.03 -7.43 -16.61
N GLY A 271 10.61 -8.61 -16.47
CA GLY A 271 11.56 -8.94 -15.40
C GLY A 271 12.30 -10.23 -15.71
N PRO A 272 11.60 -11.35 -15.98
CA PRO A 272 12.27 -12.57 -16.42
C PRO A 272 13.10 -12.35 -17.69
N ALA A 273 14.35 -12.83 -17.66
CA ALA A 273 15.25 -12.78 -18.82
C ALA A 273 14.63 -13.37 -20.08
N ASP A 274 14.89 -12.71 -21.20
CA ASP A 274 14.54 -13.14 -22.54
C ASP A 274 15.79 -13.33 -23.41
N GLN A 275 15.61 -13.47 -24.72
CA GLN A 275 16.72 -13.65 -25.66
C GLN A 275 17.58 -12.38 -25.88
N TRP A 276 17.14 -11.22 -25.37
CA TRP A 276 17.76 -9.91 -25.57
C TRP A 276 18.44 -9.38 -24.31
N GLY A 277 18.04 -9.84 -23.11
CA GLY A 277 18.64 -9.43 -21.85
C GLY A 277 17.83 -9.87 -20.62
N ASP A 278 18.19 -9.31 -19.47
CA ASP A 278 17.56 -9.59 -18.17
C ASP A 278 17.05 -8.26 -17.57
N PRO A 279 15.78 -7.87 -17.81
CA PRO A 279 15.24 -6.61 -17.32
C PRO A 279 15.34 -6.49 -15.79
N ASP A 280 15.92 -5.40 -15.26
CA ASP A 280 16.14 -5.22 -13.81
C ASP A 280 14.88 -4.67 -13.11
N GLU A 281 13.88 -5.55 -12.87
CA GLU A 281 12.61 -5.16 -12.25
C GLU A 281 12.78 -4.66 -10.81
N ASP A 282 13.84 -5.10 -10.12
CA ASP A 282 14.15 -4.72 -8.75
C ASP A 282 14.47 -3.23 -8.70
N THR A 283 15.35 -2.75 -9.59
CA THR A 283 15.64 -1.32 -9.69
C THR A 283 14.46 -0.53 -10.23
N MET A 284 13.70 -1.05 -11.20
CA MET A 284 12.49 -0.38 -11.71
C MET A 284 11.51 -0.07 -10.58
N MET A 285 11.15 -1.09 -9.78
CA MET A 285 10.16 -0.95 -8.71
C MET A 285 10.69 -0.13 -7.53
N ALA A 286 11.96 -0.31 -7.15
CA ALA A 286 12.58 0.49 -6.09
C ALA A 286 12.68 1.98 -6.46
N THR A 287 13.10 2.27 -7.69
CA THR A 287 13.24 3.65 -8.19
C THR A 287 11.88 4.30 -8.37
N ALA A 288 10.89 3.59 -8.92
CA ALA A 288 9.52 4.08 -9.03
C ALA A 288 8.91 4.36 -7.65
N GLN A 289 9.22 3.55 -6.63
CA GLN A 289 8.80 3.81 -5.26
C GLN A 289 9.48 5.05 -4.67
N GLN A 290 10.80 5.18 -4.82
CA GLN A 290 11.58 6.30 -4.31
C GLN A 290 11.16 7.64 -4.94
N LEU A 291 10.97 7.66 -6.25
CA LEU A 291 10.59 8.86 -7.01
C LEU A 291 9.06 9.09 -7.05
N LYS A 292 8.29 8.17 -6.45
CA LYS A 292 6.82 8.16 -6.48
C LYS A 292 6.27 8.23 -7.91
N LEU A 293 6.81 7.41 -8.80
CA LEU A 293 6.35 7.21 -10.18
C LEU A 293 5.46 5.99 -10.26
N GLY A 294 4.52 5.98 -11.20
CA GLY A 294 3.64 4.83 -11.44
C GLY A 294 4.38 3.66 -12.09
N TYR A 295 3.88 2.44 -11.88
CA TYR A 295 4.25 1.28 -12.71
C TYR A 295 3.04 0.39 -12.98
N LEU A 296 3.03 -0.28 -14.13
CA LEU A 296 2.01 -1.23 -14.56
C LEU A 296 2.68 -2.47 -15.17
N ALA A 297 2.66 -3.61 -14.46
CA ALA A 297 3.38 -4.81 -14.89
C ALA A 297 2.70 -5.48 -16.09
N TRP A 298 3.48 -5.99 -17.04
CA TRP A 298 2.98 -6.79 -18.15
C TRP A 298 3.10 -8.29 -17.83
N SER A 299 2.05 -9.10 -17.92
CA SER A 299 0.62 -8.75 -17.92
C SER A 299 -0.19 -9.79 -17.16
N TRP A 300 -1.48 -9.54 -16.91
CA TRP A 300 -2.29 -10.40 -16.04
C TRP A 300 -2.24 -11.88 -16.44
N SER A 301 -2.58 -12.21 -17.68
CA SER A 301 -2.47 -13.56 -18.26
C SER A 301 -2.72 -13.49 -19.77
N GLY A 302 -2.40 -14.57 -20.50
CA GLY A 302 -2.75 -14.74 -21.91
C GLY A 302 -1.66 -14.32 -22.88
N ASN A 303 -0.41 -14.19 -22.44
CA ASN A 303 0.69 -14.04 -23.36
C ASN A 303 0.89 -15.31 -24.19
N THR A 304 1.38 -15.15 -25.42
CA THR A 304 1.72 -16.31 -26.27
C THR A 304 2.85 -17.13 -25.64
N ASP A 305 3.86 -16.45 -25.11
CA ASP A 305 4.81 -17.02 -24.16
C ASP A 305 4.38 -16.64 -22.73
N PRO A 306 3.99 -17.61 -21.88
CA PRO A 306 3.45 -17.32 -20.56
C PRO A 306 4.50 -16.87 -19.54
N ILE A 307 5.76 -16.67 -19.92
CA ILE A 307 6.81 -16.23 -18.98
C ILE A 307 6.48 -14.89 -18.28
N LEU A 308 5.73 -14.01 -18.96
CA LEU A 308 5.23 -12.74 -18.43
C LEU A 308 3.79 -12.81 -17.90
N ASP A 309 3.14 -13.97 -17.88
CA ASP A 309 1.83 -14.12 -17.24
C ASP A 309 1.99 -13.98 -15.71
N LEU A 310 1.31 -13.01 -15.11
CA LEU A 310 1.28 -12.85 -13.65
C LEU A 310 0.42 -13.94 -13.00
N SER A 311 -0.69 -14.29 -13.63
CA SER A 311 -1.61 -15.35 -13.24
C SER A 311 -1.65 -16.40 -14.35
N ILE A 312 -1.54 -17.68 -13.98
CA ILE A 312 -1.59 -18.78 -14.95
C ILE A 312 -3.06 -19.05 -15.29
N GLY A 313 -3.41 -18.88 -16.57
CA GLY A 313 -4.76 -19.22 -17.07
C GLY A 313 -5.88 -18.37 -16.47
N PHE A 314 -5.61 -17.10 -16.16
CA PHE A 314 -6.55 -16.18 -15.50
C PHE A 314 -7.05 -16.64 -14.11
N ASP A 315 -6.35 -17.57 -13.44
CA ASP A 315 -6.67 -18.01 -12.08
C ASP A 315 -5.87 -17.22 -11.04
N PRO A 316 -6.50 -16.32 -10.24
CA PRO A 316 -5.79 -15.53 -9.23
C PRO A 316 -5.17 -16.37 -8.10
N LYS A 317 -5.53 -17.66 -7.99
CA LYS A 317 -4.91 -18.59 -7.03
C LYS A 317 -3.62 -19.20 -7.54
N GLN A 318 -3.30 -19.02 -8.83
CA GLN A 318 -2.13 -19.58 -9.49
C GLN A 318 -1.24 -18.46 -10.04
N LEU A 319 -0.67 -17.68 -9.13
CA LEU A 319 0.36 -16.71 -9.52
C LEU A 319 1.63 -17.43 -9.97
N SER A 320 2.19 -17.01 -11.10
CA SER A 320 3.52 -17.45 -11.56
C SER A 320 4.62 -16.90 -10.66
N SER A 321 5.88 -17.28 -10.90
CA SER A 321 7.03 -16.63 -10.24
C SER A 321 7.04 -15.12 -10.48
N TRP A 322 6.72 -14.69 -11.69
CA TRP A 322 6.60 -13.28 -12.05
C TRP A 322 5.45 -12.60 -11.29
N GLY A 323 4.28 -13.24 -11.24
CA GLY A 323 3.14 -12.76 -10.44
C GLY A 323 3.48 -12.59 -8.96
N GLN A 324 4.18 -13.57 -8.37
CA GLN A 324 4.64 -13.49 -6.98
C GLN A 324 5.57 -12.30 -6.76
N ARG A 325 6.52 -12.06 -7.69
CA ARG A 325 7.43 -10.91 -7.62
C ARG A 325 6.69 -9.57 -7.65
N ILE A 326 5.72 -9.42 -8.55
CA ILE A 326 4.98 -8.17 -8.74
C ILE A 326 4.00 -7.87 -7.60
N PHE A 327 3.25 -8.87 -7.15
CA PHE A 327 2.25 -8.65 -6.10
C PHE A 327 2.86 -8.66 -4.70
N ASN A 328 3.69 -9.67 -4.40
CA ASN A 328 4.13 -9.98 -3.03
C ASN A 328 5.61 -9.66 -2.75
N GLY A 329 6.39 -9.34 -3.79
CA GLY A 329 7.80 -8.99 -3.66
C GLY A 329 8.04 -7.59 -3.07
N ALA A 330 9.32 -7.27 -2.84
CA ALA A 330 9.72 -5.95 -2.36
C ALA A 330 9.31 -4.85 -3.35
N ASN A 331 8.80 -3.74 -2.81
CA ASN A 331 8.20 -2.65 -3.58
C ASN A 331 7.00 -3.06 -4.44
N GLY A 332 6.47 -4.27 -4.23
CA GLY A 332 5.33 -4.84 -4.95
C GLY A 332 4.00 -4.15 -4.64
N ILE A 333 2.98 -4.58 -5.39
CA ILE A 333 1.64 -4.00 -5.33
C ILE A 333 1.06 -4.08 -3.92
N ALA A 334 1.13 -5.24 -3.26
CA ALA A 334 0.59 -5.42 -1.91
C ALA A 334 1.27 -4.52 -0.85
N GLN A 335 2.52 -4.13 -1.08
CA GLN A 335 3.28 -3.29 -0.15
C GLN A 335 3.07 -1.78 -0.41
N THR A 336 2.93 -1.38 -1.68
CA THR A 336 3.06 0.04 -2.06
C THR A 336 1.80 0.66 -2.66
N SER A 337 0.85 -0.15 -3.13
CA SER A 337 -0.38 0.34 -3.74
C SER A 337 -1.28 1.06 -2.73
N LYS A 338 -1.88 2.15 -3.18
CA LYS A 338 -2.90 2.91 -2.45
C LYS A 338 -4.08 3.16 -3.37
N GLU A 339 -5.28 2.80 -2.92
CA GLU A 339 -6.51 3.05 -3.68
C GLU A 339 -6.67 4.55 -3.97
N ALA A 340 -7.11 4.89 -5.18
CA ALA A 340 -7.40 6.27 -5.55
C ALA A 340 -8.46 6.84 -4.61
N THR A 341 -8.20 8.04 -4.11
CA THR A 341 -9.03 8.69 -3.10
C THR A 341 -10.42 9.04 -3.60
N VAL A 342 -10.61 9.17 -4.92
CA VAL A 342 -11.93 9.31 -5.55
C VAL A 342 -12.90 8.15 -5.27
N TYR A 343 -12.39 6.96 -4.95
CA TYR A 343 -13.20 5.80 -4.55
C TYR A 343 -13.46 5.71 -3.03
N GLY A 344 -13.10 6.75 -2.28
CA GLY A 344 -13.17 6.78 -0.81
C GLY A 344 -11.86 6.42 -0.12
N GLY A 345 -10.75 6.33 -0.88
CA GLY A 345 -9.42 5.91 -0.41
C GLY A 345 -8.51 7.02 0.16
N GLY A 346 -8.97 8.28 0.24
CA GLY A 346 -8.21 9.30 0.95
C GLY A 346 -8.95 10.60 1.21
N THR A 347 -8.63 11.15 2.39
CA THR A 347 -8.56 12.57 2.74
C THR A 347 -9.47 13.52 1.94
N GLY A 348 -10.77 13.25 1.85
CA GLY A 348 -11.73 14.24 1.40
C GLY A 348 -11.84 15.32 2.46
N THR A 349 -11.01 16.37 2.42
CA THR A 349 -11.06 17.57 3.30
C THR A 349 -11.15 17.31 4.82
N ASP A 350 -11.03 16.06 5.25
CA ASP A 350 -11.22 15.71 6.64
C ASP A 350 -9.96 16.10 7.40
N THR A 351 -10.02 17.30 7.98
CA THR A 351 -8.98 17.85 8.85
C THR A 351 -9.31 17.61 10.32
N GLN A 352 -10.47 17.04 10.62
CA GLN A 352 -10.91 16.83 11.98
C GLN A 352 -10.38 15.47 12.43
N ALA A 353 -9.57 15.48 13.49
CA ALA A 353 -9.10 14.23 14.08
C ALA A 353 -10.26 13.52 14.80
N PRO A 354 -10.25 12.17 14.84
CA PRO A 354 -11.16 11.41 15.65
C PRO A 354 -11.13 11.82 17.12
N THR A 355 -12.23 11.57 17.83
CA THR A 355 -12.24 11.74 19.29
C THR A 355 -11.21 10.83 19.96
N ALA A 356 -10.70 11.20 21.14
CA ALA A 356 -9.84 10.31 21.92
C ALA A 356 -10.54 8.96 22.16
N PRO A 357 -9.85 7.83 22.00
CA PRO A 357 -10.38 6.54 22.42
C PRO A 357 -10.67 6.54 23.93
N GLY A 358 -11.59 5.68 24.37
CA GLY A 358 -11.81 5.44 25.79
C GLY A 358 -10.55 4.94 26.50
N ALA A 359 -10.53 5.06 27.83
CA ALA A 359 -9.45 4.48 28.64
C ALA A 359 -9.35 2.96 28.36
N PRO A 360 -8.19 2.45 27.91
CA PRO A 360 -8.03 1.04 27.63
C PRO A 360 -8.11 0.21 28.91
N ALA A 361 -8.73 -0.96 28.81
CA ALA A 361 -8.78 -1.97 29.86
C ALA A 361 -7.95 -3.18 29.44
N ALA A 362 -7.14 -3.70 30.36
CA ALA A 362 -6.32 -4.87 30.11
C ALA A 362 -7.01 -6.15 30.59
N SER A 363 -6.86 -7.22 29.81
CA SER A 363 -7.30 -8.56 30.16
C SER A 363 -6.38 -9.61 29.55
N GLY A 364 -6.46 -10.85 30.05
CA GLY A 364 -5.65 -11.96 29.54
C GLY A 364 -4.14 -11.68 29.58
N THR A 365 -3.67 -10.92 30.58
CA THR A 365 -2.25 -10.57 30.72
C THR A 365 -1.40 -11.80 31.01
N THR A 366 -0.31 -11.90 30.27
CA THR A 366 0.63 -13.01 30.30
C THR A 366 2.04 -12.56 30.62
N ALA A 367 2.99 -13.50 30.61
CA ALA A 367 4.40 -13.15 30.67
C ALA A 367 4.88 -12.37 29.42
N THR A 368 4.23 -12.55 28.26
CA THR A 368 4.71 -12.01 26.98
C THR A 368 3.67 -11.24 26.17
N SER A 369 2.46 -11.08 26.70
CA SER A 369 1.35 -10.43 26.01
C SER A 369 0.28 -9.89 26.96
N THR A 370 -0.58 -9.01 26.45
CA THR A 370 -1.81 -8.59 27.13
C THR A 370 -2.84 -8.19 26.07
N THR A 371 -4.12 -8.46 26.32
CA THR A 371 -5.20 -7.96 25.48
C THR A 371 -5.68 -6.63 26.01
N LEU A 372 -5.83 -5.63 25.15
CA LEU A 372 -6.37 -4.32 25.47
C LEU A 372 -7.68 -4.12 24.72
N THR A 373 -8.71 -3.64 25.42
CA THR A 373 -10.00 -3.22 24.84
C THR A 373 -10.32 -1.80 25.25
N TRP A 374 -11.03 -1.05 24.43
CA TRP A 374 -11.42 0.34 24.73
C TRP A 374 -12.78 0.70 24.13
N ALA A 375 -13.37 1.80 24.60
CA ALA A 375 -14.52 2.39 23.93
C ALA A 375 -14.06 3.03 22.61
N ALA A 376 -14.79 2.73 21.54
CA ALA A 376 -14.48 3.23 20.20
C ALA A 376 -14.54 4.76 20.12
N SER A 377 -13.69 5.33 19.28
CA SER A 377 -13.75 6.74 18.91
C SER A 377 -14.85 6.98 17.88
N THR A 378 -15.29 8.23 17.79
CA THR A 378 -16.15 8.71 16.71
C THR A 378 -15.41 9.75 15.89
N ASP A 379 -15.83 9.90 14.64
CA ASP A 379 -15.26 10.83 13.70
C ASP A 379 -16.36 11.35 12.75
N ASN A 380 -16.15 12.49 12.11
CA ASN A 380 -17.10 13.08 11.15
C ASN A 380 -17.16 12.30 9.83
N VAL A 381 -16.11 11.58 9.46
CA VAL A 381 -16.12 10.67 8.30
C VAL A 381 -16.06 9.23 8.78
N ALA A 382 -14.94 8.79 9.34
CA ALA A 382 -14.76 7.41 9.82
C ALA A 382 -13.44 7.22 10.59
N VAL A 383 -13.51 6.47 11.69
CA VAL A 383 -12.32 5.89 12.32
C VAL A 383 -11.93 4.63 11.57
N THR A 384 -10.71 4.57 11.04
CA THR A 384 -10.21 3.43 10.24
C THR A 384 -9.29 2.51 11.05
N GLY A 385 -8.76 2.99 12.18
CA GLY A 385 -7.99 2.15 13.07
C GLY A 385 -7.47 2.87 14.31
N TYR A 386 -6.63 2.14 15.04
CA TYR A 386 -6.07 2.55 16.31
C TYR A 386 -4.59 2.17 16.39
N ASP A 387 -3.78 3.04 16.98
CA ASP A 387 -2.41 2.74 17.41
C ASP A 387 -2.37 2.56 18.92
N VAL A 388 -1.78 1.45 19.36
CA VAL A 388 -1.43 1.25 20.76
C VAL A 388 0.03 1.59 20.94
N VAL A 389 0.33 2.46 21.90
CA VAL A 389 1.68 2.86 22.25
C VAL A 389 2.06 2.42 23.66
N ARG A 390 3.32 2.07 23.87
CA ARG A 390 3.96 1.98 25.19
C ARG A 390 4.39 3.39 25.61
N VAL A 391 4.03 3.79 26.82
CA VAL A 391 4.37 5.08 27.40
C VAL A 391 5.46 4.89 28.45
N SER A 392 6.55 5.64 28.33
CA SER A 392 7.63 5.69 29.32
C SER A 392 8.06 7.13 29.54
N GLY A 393 7.53 7.76 30.59
CA GLY A 393 7.71 9.20 30.84
C GLY A 393 7.12 10.03 29.70
N ALA A 394 7.95 10.83 29.03
CA ALA A 394 7.58 11.64 27.89
C ALA A 394 7.70 10.90 26.54
N THR A 395 8.23 9.68 26.52
CA THR A 395 8.48 8.91 25.29
C THR A 395 7.35 7.93 25.03
N GLU A 396 6.92 7.84 23.78
CA GLU A 396 5.95 6.86 23.30
C GLU A 396 6.55 6.01 22.18
N THR A 397 6.34 4.70 22.22
CA THR A 397 6.75 3.77 21.15
C THR A 397 5.57 2.90 20.72
N THR A 398 5.40 2.70 19.42
CA THR A 398 4.31 1.86 18.90
C THR A 398 4.47 0.42 19.36
N ALA A 399 3.39 -0.13 19.92
CA ALA A 399 3.33 -1.48 20.47
C ALA A 399 2.50 -2.42 19.61
N ALA A 400 1.41 -1.92 19.02
CA ALA A 400 0.52 -2.64 18.12
C ALA A 400 -0.37 -1.67 17.35
N ALA A 401 -1.07 -2.17 16.32
CA ALA A 401 -2.14 -1.47 15.62
C ALA A 401 -3.38 -2.37 15.49
N SER A 402 -4.57 -1.79 15.39
CA SER A 402 -5.82 -2.53 15.20
C SER A 402 -6.83 -1.73 14.38
N THR A 403 -7.65 -2.41 13.58
CA THR A 403 -8.80 -1.82 12.87
C THR A 403 -10.09 -1.88 13.71
N THR A 404 -10.04 -2.50 14.89
CA THR A 404 -11.15 -2.63 15.84
C THR A 404 -10.76 -2.07 17.20
N ASN A 405 -11.70 -2.02 18.14
CA ASN A 405 -11.48 -1.49 19.50
C ASN A 405 -10.86 -2.51 20.48
N THR A 406 -10.11 -3.47 19.95
CA THR A 406 -9.38 -4.49 20.72
C THR A 406 -8.07 -4.85 20.03
N VAL A 407 -7.02 -5.15 20.81
CA VAL A 407 -5.77 -5.71 20.29
C VAL A 407 -5.03 -6.52 21.35
N THR A 408 -4.35 -7.58 20.92
CA THR A 408 -3.40 -8.30 21.77
C THR A 408 -2.00 -7.78 21.52
N VAL A 409 -1.43 -7.08 22.49
CA VAL A 409 -0.03 -6.65 22.47
C VAL A 409 0.85 -7.84 22.84
N THR A 410 1.82 -8.18 22.01
CA THR A 410 2.76 -9.30 22.22
C THR A 410 4.20 -8.80 22.37
N GLY A 411 5.16 -9.71 22.57
CA GLY A 411 6.58 -9.36 22.72
C GLY A 411 6.89 -8.57 23.99
N LEU A 412 6.15 -8.84 25.07
CA LEU A 412 6.44 -8.29 26.39
C LEU A 412 7.45 -9.16 27.15
N THR A 413 8.18 -8.56 28.07
CA THR A 413 9.01 -9.24 29.06
C THR A 413 8.18 -9.54 30.30
N GLY A 414 8.36 -10.72 30.91
CA GLY A 414 7.66 -11.12 32.13
C GLY A 414 8.08 -10.32 33.35
N ALA A 415 7.24 -10.32 34.40
CA ALA A 415 7.44 -9.55 35.63
C ALA A 415 7.77 -8.06 35.39
N THR A 416 7.25 -7.47 34.30
CA THR A 416 7.58 -6.10 33.87
C THR A 416 6.31 -5.27 33.81
N ALA A 417 6.35 -4.08 34.41
CA ALA A 417 5.28 -3.10 34.31
C ALA A 417 5.37 -2.34 32.98
N TYR A 418 4.26 -2.29 32.25
CA TYR A 418 4.06 -1.50 31.04
C TYR A 418 2.93 -0.51 31.25
N THR A 419 3.09 0.67 30.67
CA THR A 419 2.01 1.65 30.55
C THR A 419 1.60 1.71 29.08
N PHE A 420 0.33 1.53 28.77
CA PHE A 420 -0.19 1.63 27.41
C PHE A 420 -1.18 2.77 27.25
N ALA A 421 -1.23 3.35 26.06
CA ALA A 421 -2.28 4.28 25.65
C ALA A 421 -2.67 4.00 24.20
N VAL A 422 -3.81 4.56 23.78
CA VAL A 422 -4.38 4.32 22.45
C VAL A 422 -4.66 5.65 21.76
N TYR A 423 -4.43 5.68 20.45
CA TYR A 423 -4.84 6.75 19.56
C TYR A 423 -5.76 6.18 18.49
N ALA A 424 -6.78 6.94 18.09
CA ALA A 424 -7.55 6.65 16.89
C ALA A 424 -6.93 7.34 15.67
N ARG A 425 -7.12 6.73 14.51
CA ARG A 425 -6.76 7.27 13.20
C ARG A 425 -7.94 7.14 12.25
N ASP A 426 -8.05 8.09 11.34
CA ASP A 426 -9.02 8.07 10.24
C ASP A 426 -8.34 7.72 8.91
N ALA A 427 -9.14 7.67 7.84
CA ALA A 427 -8.64 7.48 6.48
C ALA A 427 -7.82 8.69 5.98
N ALA A 428 -7.99 9.84 6.64
CA ALA A 428 -7.34 11.08 6.29
C ALA A 428 -5.92 11.23 6.90
N GLY A 429 -5.53 10.29 7.77
CA GLY A 429 -4.26 10.34 8.49
C GLY A 429 -4.26 11.28 9.69
N ASN A 430 -5.41 11.87 10.07
CA ASN A 430 -5.50 12.58 11.34
C ASN A 430 -5.43 11.57 12.49
N ARG A 431 -4.76 11.98 13.56
CA ARG A 431 -4.59 11.18 14.77
C ARG A 431 -5.26 11.90 15.92
N SER A 432 -6.08 11.18 16.68
CA SER A 432 -6.77 11.74 17.84
C SER A 432 -5.81 12.29 18.89
N THR A 433 -6.34 12.98 19.90
CA THR A 433 -5.62 13.08 21.17
C THR A 433 -5.48 11.70 21.81
N ARG A 434 -4.46 11.52 22.64
CA ARG A 434 -4.20 10.27 23.36
C ARG A 434 -5.35 9.91 24.30
N SER A 435 -5.66 8.63 24.44
CA SER A 435 -6.50 8.14 25.54
C SER A 435 -5.81 8.28 26.91
N ALA A 436 -6.55 7.97 27.98
CA ALA A 436 -5.93 7.73 29.29
C ALA A 436 -5.02 6.50 29.24
N THR A 437 -4.05 6.41 30.14
CA THR A 437 -3.13 5.27 30.20
C THR A 437 -3.70 4.10 31.01
N VAL A 438 -3.33 2.88 30.66
CA VAL A 438 -3.52 1.68 31.48
C VAL A 438 -2.18 1.08 31.89
N ASN A 439 -2.06 0.74 33.17
CA ASN A 439 -0.88 0.05 33.71
C ASN A 439 -1.12 -1.45 33.71
N VAL A 440 -0.19 -2.21 33.16
CA VAL A 440 -0.23 -3.67 33.08
C VAL A 440 1.08 -4.21 33.60
N THR A 441 1.05 -5.10 34.58
CA THR A 441 2.24 -5.86 34.98
C THR A 441 2.13 -7.26 34.43
N THR A 442 3.07 -7.63 33.56
CA THR A 442 3.12 -9.00 33.01
C THR A 442 3.43 -10.00 34.10
N SER A 443 2.87 -11.20 33.97
CA SER A 443 3.19 -12.29 34.88
C SER A 443 4.69 -12.63 34.80
N PRO A 444 5.32 -13.13 35.88
CA PRO A 444 6.70 -13.59 35.83
C PRO A 444 6.93 -14.57 34.68
N GLY A 445 8.00 -14.32 33.91
CA GLY A 445 8.42 -15.17 32.79
C GLY A 445 8.74 -16.57 33.29
N GLY A 446 7.82 -17.49 33.01
CA GLY A 446 7.82 -18.84 33.56
C GLY A 446 6.49 -19.58 33.35
N GLY A 447 5.42 -18.90 32.93
CA GLY A 447 4.18 -19.55 32.54
C GLY A 447 3.57 -18.88 31.30
N THR A 448 3.37 -19.65 30.25
CA THR A 448 2.48 -19.33 29.13
C THR A 448 1.03 -19.40 29.62
N PRO A 449 0.22 -18.33 29.50
CA PRO A 449 -1.20 -18.41 29.77
C PRO A 449 -1.88 -19.11 28.61
N GLY A 450 -2.51 -20.22 28.95
CA GLY A 450 -3.21 -21.06 27.99
C GLY A 450 -3.27 -22.53 28.38
N VAL A 451 -2.46 -23.00 29.34
CA VAL A 451 -2.68 -24.31 29.95
C VAL A 451 -3.59 -24.16 31.16
N SER A 452 -4.89 -24.13 30.90
CA SER A 452 -5.83 -24.64 31.90
C SER A 452 -5.43 -26.11 32.10
N CYS A 453 -4.83 -26.45 33.25
CA CYS A 453 -4.41 -27.82 33.55
C CYS A 453 -4.80 -28.23 34.96
N SER A 454 -5.15 -29.51 35.12
CA SER A 454 -5.40 -30.13 36.42
C SER A 454 -4.53 -31.38 36.55
N VAL A 455 -3.94 -31.56 37.73
CA VAL A 455 -3.10 -32.72 38.04
C VAL A 455 -3.69 -33.50 39.20
N ALA A 456 -3.84 -34.81 39.00
CA ALA A 456 -4.16 -35.74 40.07
C ALA A 456 -2.93 -36.59 40.39
N TYR A 457 -2.56 -36.66 41.67
CA TYR A 457 -1.47 -37.49 42.15
C TYR A 457 -2.04 -38.58 43.06
N ARG A 458 -1.62 -39.83 42.85
CA ARG A 458 -2.02 -40.94 43.71
C ARG A 458 -0.84 -41.87 43.98
N VAL A 459 -0.72 -42.31 45.24
CA VAL A 459 0.13 -43.46 45.60
C VAL A 459 -0.64 -44.74 45.30
N VAL A 460 -0.14 -45.54 44.36
CA VAL A 460 -0.76 -46.80 43.92
C VAL A 460 -0.39 -47.94 44.85
N GLY A 461 0.83 -47.93 45.40
CA GLY A 461 1.30 -48.89 46.38
C GLY A 461 2.43 -48.29 47.21
N ASP A 462 2.55 -48.71 48.47
CA ASP A 462 3.53 -48.19 49.42
C ASP A 462 4.08 -49.36 50.25
N TRP A 463 5.41 -49.47 50.34
CA TRP A 463 6.10 -50.52 51.06
C TRP A 463 7.34 -49.98 51.79
N GLN A 464 8.03 -50.84 52.54
CA GLN A 464 9.23 -50.45 53.25
C GLN A 464 10.32 -50.00 52.27
N GLY A 465 10.69 -48.72 52.34
CA GLY A 465 11.75 -48.11 51.52
C GLY A 465 11.34 -47.69 50.11
N GLY A 466 10.09 -47.92 49.67
CA GLY A 466 9.66 -47.54 48.32
C GLY A 466 8.15 -47.38 48.15
N PHE A 467 7.76 -46.83 47.02
CA PHE A 467 6.35 -46.63 46.65
C PHE A 467 6.18 -46.54 45.13
N GLN A 468 4.96 -46.76 44.66
CA GLN A 468 4.55 -46.51 43.29
C GLN A 468 3.62 -45.30 43.25
N GLY A 469 3.95 -44.31 42.42
CA GLY A 469 3.13 -43.13 42.17
C GLY A 469 2.53 -43.12 40.77
N ASP A 470 1.37 -42.49 40.64
CA ASP A 470 0.70 -42.19 39.37
C ASP A 470 0.32 -40.70 39.35
N ILE A 471 0.60 -40.04 38.22
CA ILE A 471 0.30 -38.64 37.97
C ILE A 471 -0.52 -38.54 36.70
N THR A 472 -1.76 -38.08 36.81
CA THR A 472 -2.63 -37.81 35.67
C THR A 472 -2.60 -36.32 35.34
N LEU A 473 -2.16 -35.99 34.14
CA LEU A 473 -2.12 -34.64 33.58
C LEU A 473 -3.37 -34.42 32.74
N ARG A 474 -4.22 -33.46 33.12
CA ARG A 474 -5.43 -33.08 32.37
C ARG A 474 -5.22 -31.73 31.72
N ASN A 475 -5.46 -31.65 30.43
CA ASN A 475 -5.57 -30.41 29.68
C ASN A 475 -7.03 -29.95 29.75
N THR A 476 -7.31 -28.91 30.54
CA THR A 476 -8.64 -28.29 30.64
C THR A 476 -8.81 -27.12 29.65
N GLY A 477 -7.84 -26.93 28.74
CA GLY A 477 -7.88 -25.95 27.66
C GLY A 477 -8.56 -26.46 26.38
N THR A 478 -8.67 -25.57 25.40
CA THR A 478 -9.36 -25.81 24.12
C THR A 478 -8.44 -26.23 22.97
N ALA A 479 -7.12 -26.22 23.17
CA ALA A 479 -6.11 -26.66 22.20
C ALA A 479 -5.30 -27.83 22.75
N ALA A 480 -4.83 -28.73 21.88
CA ALA A 480 -3.97 -29.83 22.28
C ALA A 480 -2.59 -29.31 22.74
N LEU A 481 -2.02 -29.97 23.76
CA LEU A 481 -0.66 -29.70 24.24
C LEU A 481 0.28 -30.73 23.66
N THR A 482 1.35 -30.28 23.02
CA THR A 482 2.42 -31.14 22.50
C THR A 482 3.73 -30.85 23.24
N ASN A 483 4.58 -31.87 23.42
CA ASN A 483 5.91 -31.76 24.02
C ASN A 483 5.91 -31.08 25.40
N TRP A 484 4.98 -31.49 26.25
CA TRP A 484 4.79 -30.87 27.57
C TRP A 484 5.93 -31.18 28.56
N THR A 485 6.11 -30.33 29.55
CA THR A 485 7.06 -30.53 30.66
C THR A 485 6.32 -30.44 31.99
N LEU A 486 6.34 -31.52 32.77
CA LEU A 486 5.76 -31.56 34.12
C LEU A 486 6.83 -31.22 35.16
N GLY A 487 6.52 -30.32 36.11
CA GLY A 487 7.40 -30.02 37.24
C GLY A 487 6.69 -30.18 38.59
N PHE A 488 7.35 -30.76 39.59
CA PHE A 488 6.86 -30.84 40.97
C PHE A 488 8.00 -31.03 41.96
N SER A 489 7.71 -31.00 43.27
CA SER A 489 8.71 -31.20 44.32
C SER A 489 8.26 -32.20 45.38
N PHE A 490 9.17 -33.09 45.78
CA PHE A 490 8.97 -34.02 46.88
C PHE A 490 9.31 -33.39 48.24
N ALA A 491 8.48 -33.62 49.27
CA ALA A 491 8.63 -32.96 50.56
C ALA A 491 9.50 -33.73 51.58
N ASN A 492 9.74 -35.03 51.36
CA ASN A 492 10.37 -35.91 52.34
C ASN A 492 11.58 -36.67 51.78
N GLY A 493 12.31 -36.04 50.84
CA GLY A 493 13.52 -36.62 50.25
C GLY A 493 13.27 -37.84 49.36
N GLN A 494 12.04 -38.01 48.85
CA GLN A 494 11.74 -39.09 47.91
C GLN A 494 12.56 -38.95 46.62
N THR A 495 12.97 -40.07 46.03
CA THR A 495 13.71 -40.12 44.75
C THR A 495 13.02 -41.02 43.75
N ILE A 496 13.06 -40.68 42.47
CA ILE A 496 12.51 -41.51 41.39
C ILE A 496 13.56 -42.52 40.92
N ASN A 497 13.22 -43.81 40.97
CA ASN A 497 14.09 -44.90 40.50
C ASN A 497 13.80 -45.26 39.03
N ASN A 498 12.52 -45.30 38.67
CA ASN A 498 12.08 -45.60 37.30
C ASN A 498 10.73 -44.93 37.01
N MET A 499 10.47 -44.58 35.75
CA MET A 499 9.23 -43.93 35.31
C MET A 499 8.81 -44.44 33.93
N TRP A 500 7.50 -44.52 33.70
CA TRP A 500 6.88 -44.75 32.39
C TRP A 500 5.91 -43.62 32.06
N GLY A 501 5.66 -43.43 30.77
CA GLY A 501 4.92 -42.27 30.26
C GLY A 501 5.74 -40.97 30.25
N GLY A 502 6.99 -40.97 30.72
CA GLY A 502 7.88 -39.82 30.70
C GLY A 502 9.29 -40.15 31.17
N THR A 503 10.20 -39.20 30.97
CA THR A 503 11.60 -39.28 31.40
C THR A 503 11.86 -38.22 32.47
N PRO A 504 12.13 -38.62 33.73
CA PRO A 504 12.36 -37.70 34.83
C PRO A 504 13.82 -37.22 34.87
N THR A 505 13.99 -35.96 35.26
CA THR A 505 15.24 -35.39 35.76
C THR A 505 14.98 -34.88 37.16
N GLN A 506 15.76 -35.33 38.14
CA GLN A 506 15.58 -34.95 39.54
C GLN A 506 16.85 -34.30 40.10
N SER A 507 16.70 -33.14 40.74
CA SER A 507 17.75 -32.45 41.47
C SER A 507 17.26 -32.08 42.87
N GLY A 508 17.78 -32.79 43.88
CA GLY A 508 17.24 -32.74 45.23
C GLY A 508 15.77 -33.10 45.26
N ALA A 509 14.95 -32.21 45.81
CA ALA A 509 13.49 -32.38 45.87
C ALA A 509 12.77 -32.14 44.52
N ASN A 510 13.38 -31.39 43.61
CA ASN A 510 12.72 -30.92 42.39
C ASN A 510 12.78 -31.99 41.30
N VAL A 511 11.63 -32.30 40.69
CA VAL A 511 11.48 -33.24 39.59
C VAL A 511 10.93 -32.49 38.37
N THR A 512 11.56 -32.71 37.22
CA THR A 512 11.06 -32.32 35.90
C THR A 512 10.87 -33.56 35.04
N VAL A 513 9.77 -33.67 34.31
CA VAL A 513 9.46 -34.81 33.45
C VAL A 513 9.13 -34.33 32.05
N VAL A 514 9.81 -34.90 31.05
CA VAL A 514 9.47 -34.75 29.63
C VAL A 514 8.71 -35.98 29.15
N PRO A 515 7.87 -35.89 28.11
CA PRO A 515 6.96 -36.98 27.75
C PRO A 515 7.69 -38.12 27.03
N ALA A 516 7.17 -39.33 27.15
CA ALA A 516 7.46 -40.39 26.19
C ALA A 516 6.68 -40.14 24.88
N SER A 517 7.09 -40.76 23.77
CA SER A 517 6.44 -40.55 22.47
C SER A 517 4.92 -40.78 22.49
N TYR A 518 4.45 -41.78 23.24
CA TYR A 518 3.02 -42.14 23.34
C TYR A 518 2.22 -41.29 24.33
N THR A 519 2.86 -40.42 25.11
CA THR A 519 2.21 -39.43 25.98
C THR A 519 2.51 -38.00 25.55
N ALA A 520 3.24 -37.78 24.46
CA ALA A 520 3.72 -36.47 24.01
C ALA A 520 2.62 -35.47 23.66
N THR A 521 1.40 -35.94 23.40
CA THR A 521 0.24 -35.09 23.11
C THR A 521 -0.85 -35.30 24.14
N ILE A 522 -1.33 -34.21 24.75
CA ILE A 522 -2.55 -34.18 25.56
C ILE A 522 -3.63 -33.46 24.76
N PRO A 523 -4.66 -34.15 24.25
CA PRO A 523 -5.76 -33.52 23.52
C PRO A 523 -6.42 -32.39 24.32
N ALA A 524 -7.07 -31.45 23.64
CA ALA A 524 -7.97 -30.48 24.29
C ALA A 524 -9.03 -31.23 25.13
N ALA A 525 -9.29 -30.76 26.35
CA ALA A 525 -10.16 -31.45 27.33
C ALA A 525 -9.75 -32.92 27.65
N GLY A 526 -8.56 -33.36 27.25
CA GLY A 526 -8.07 -34.73 27.40
C GLY A 526 -7.08 -34.89 28.55
N SER A 527 -6.57 -36.11 28.72
CA SER A 527 -5.58 -36.43 29.75
C SER A 527 -4.60 -37.51 29.34
N VAL A 528 -3.41 -37.47 29.95
CA VAL A 528 -2.41 -38.55 29.91
C VAL A 528 -1.96 -38.87 31.33
N SER A 529 -1.45 -40.07 31.56
CA SER A 529 -0.90 -40.48 32.86
C SER A 529 0.56 -40.88 32.73
N VAL A 530 1.35 -40.52 33.74
CA VAL A 530 2.71 -41.02 33.95
C VAL A 530 2.78 -41.72 35.29
N GLY A 531 3.48 -42.85 35.34
CA GLY A 531 3.65 -43.60 36.58
C GLY A 531 5.12 -43.86 36.87
N PHE A 532 5.45 -44.06 38.14
CA PHE A 532 6.83 -44.21 38.56
C PHE A 532 6.98 -45.08 39.81
N ILE A 533 8.17 -45.65 39.99
CA ILE A 533 8.62 -46.26 41.24
C ILE A 533 9.62 -45.31 41.89
N GLY A 534 9.37 -44.95 43.14
CA GLY A 534 10.24 -44.09 43.93
C GLY A 534 10.74 -44.76 45.21
N ALA A 535 11.87 -44.28 45.73
CA ALA A 535 12.35 -44.56 47.07
C ALA A 535 11.85 -43.49 48.05
N LYS A 536 11.66 -43.87 49.31
CA LYS A 536 11.21 -42.98 50.38
C LYS A 536 11.86 -43.31 51.72
N GLY A 537 11.88 -42.32 52.62
CA GLY A 537 12.22 -42.50 54.02
C GLY A 537 11.01 -42.92 54.88
N ALA A 538 10.96 -42.46 56.13
CA ALA A 538 9.87 -42.77 57.06
C ALA A 538 8.53 -42.12 56.67
N THR A 539 8.55 -41.03 55.91
CA THR A 539 7.35 -40.26 55.53
C THR A 539 7.25 -40.16 54.01
N ASN A 540 6.02 -40.18 53.48
CA ASN A 540 5.74 -40.12 52.05
C ASN A 540 4.61 -39.12 51.73
N ALA A 541 4.83 -37.85 52.01
CA ALA A 541 3.86 -36.81 51.69
C ALA A 541 3.80 -36.60 50.17
N ALA A 542 2.57 -36.49 49.65
CA ALA A 542 2.33 -36.17 48.25
C ALA A 542 2.83 -34.74 47.92
N PRO A 543 3.34 -34.51 46.71
CA PRO A 543 3.59 -33.16 46.23
C PRO A 543 2.29 -32.33 46.23
N THR A 544 2.39 -31.08 46.64
CA THR A 544 1.23 -30.17 46.75
C THR A 544 1.12 -29.17 45.61
N THR A 545 2.18 -29.04 44.80
CA THR A 545 2.23 -28.13 43.66
C THR A 545 2.79 -28.84 42.44
N PHE A 546 2.09 -28.65 41.32
CA PHE A 546 2.49 -29.18 40.02
C PHE A 546 2.47 -28.04 39.01
N THR A 547 3.40 -28.11 38.06
CA THR A 547 3.45 -27.23 36.91
C THR A 547 3.42 -28.05 35.63
N LEU A 548 2.75 -27.53 34.60
CA LEU A 548 2.79 -28.06 33.25
C LEU A 548 3.23 -26.93 32.31
N ASN A 549 4.33 -27.13 31.58
CA ASN A 549 5.00 -26.09 30.78
C ASN A 549 5.29 -24.82 31.60
N GLY A 550 5.64 -25.00 32.87
CA GLY A 550 5.94 -23.92 33.82
C GLY A 550 4.72 -23.23 34.45
N ALA A 551 3.51 -23.49 33.97
CA ALA A 551 2.28 -22.95 34.57
C ALA A 551 1.76 -23.86 35.69
N THR A 552 1.33 -23.27 36.81
CA THR A 552 0.74 -24.04 37.93
C THR A 552 -0.59 -24.67 37.54
N CYS A 553 -0.72 -25.97 37.80
CA CYS A 553 -1.98 -26.69 37.61
C CYS A 553 -2.80 -26.73 38.89
N THR A 554 -4.12 -26.84 38.77
CA THR A 554 -4.98 -27.17 39.91
C THR A 554 -4.72 -28.61 40.34
N THR A 555 -4.59 -28.85 41.64
CA THR A 555 -4.51 -30.21 42.18
C THR A 555 -5.91 -30.74 42.45
N SER A 556 -6.23 -31.93 41.96
CA SER A 556 -7.54 -32.58 42.10
C SER A 556 -7.45 -33.95 42.76
#